data_AF-A0A7S1I5N0-F1
#
_entry.id   AF-A0A7S1I5N0-F1
#
_cell.length_a   1.000
_cell.length_b   1.000
_cell.length_c   1.000
_cell.angle_alpha   90.00
_cell.angle_beta   90.00
_cell.angle_gamma   90.00
#
_symmetry.space_group_name_H-M   'P 1'
#
loop_
_entity.id
_entity.type
_entity.pdbx_description
1 polymer ?
#
loop_
_entity_poly.entity_id
_entity_poly.type
_entity_poly.pdbx_seq_one_letter_code
_entity_poly.pdbx_strand_id
1 'polypeptide(L)'
;QQPIPALREEPTAVCCHWLVVNGDQPSTLLNPHIPLEGPDPKSGPAAPDPVTGSTDQQQRKLQHEDRVQRKMRHTLSQEQMEYYRKLTDTIRHPMPDPHSRARVLVSLQKLQKHCLGPLAPYLVQFFYEEVLFHLQDLPVLSNLVAMLDALYYNRTVPLSLYLHNLMEPLLTCVTGERLCASPDEDHWTLRDHAASLLAKMCLQYADDCEGLLTRMVRTLLRSLLGPGGSLSTHYGAIVALSSLGPQAIHEFFLQKHPPSAQTPAGGTECVLVTYTQWLFKAWTELIA
;
A
#
# COMPACT_ATOMS: atom_id res chain seq x y z
N GLN A 1 29.38 -57.28 4.41
CA GLN A 1 29.26 -56.11 3.50
C GLN A 1 28.49 -55.04 4.27
N GLN A 2 29.09 -53.88 4.52
CA GLN A 2 28.36 -52.75 5.12
C GLN A 2 27.45 -52.12 4.05
N PRO A 3 26.23 -51.67 4.41
CA PRO A 3 25.32 -51.06 3.46
C PRO A 3 25.89 -49.73 2.96
N ILE A 4 25.71 -49.48 1.67
CA ILE A 4 26.17 -48.26 1.00
C ILE A 4 25.40 -47.06 1.59
N PRO A 5 26.07 -45.94 1.95
CA PRO A 5 25.40 -44.77 2.49
C PRO A 5 24.43 -44.17 1.47
N ALA A 6 23.30 -43.65 1.96
CA ALA A 6 22.28 -43.04 1.12
C ALA A 6 22.86 -41.87 0.30
N LEU A 7 22.55 -41.86 -0.99
CA LEU A 7 22.96 -40.80 -1.91
C LEU A 7 22.32 -39.47 -1.44
N ARG A 8 23.13 -38.41 -1.35
CA ARG A 8 22.62 -37.08 -1.00
C ARG A 8 21.69 -36.63 -2.13
N GLU A 9 20.44 -36.26 -1.80
CA GLU A 9 19.51 -35.73 -2.78
C GLU A 9 20.11 -34.47 -3.43
N GLU A 10 20.17 -34.46 -4.76
CA GLU A 10 20.56 -33.29 -5.55
C GLU A 10 19.61 -32.13 -5.19
N PRO A 11 20.11 -30.90 -4.99
CA PRO A 11 19.25 -29.77 -4.64
C PRO A 11 18.25 -29.51 -5.78
N THR A 12 16.98 -29.84 -5.54
CA THR A 12 15.90 -29.79 -6.53
C THR A 12 15.21 -28.44 -6.64
N ALA A 13 15.43 -27.52 -5.69
CA ALA A 13 14.80 -26.20 -5.69
C ALA A 13 15.66 -25.15 -4.98
N VAL A 14 15.68 -23.94 -5.55
CA VAL A 14 16.20 -22.73 -4.90
C VAL A 14 15.01 -21.96 -4.34
N CYS A 15 14.95 -21.80 -3.02
CA CYS A 15 13.93 -20.98 -2.36
C CYS A 15 14.51 -19.61 -2.02
N CYS A 16 13.99 -18.56 -2.66
CA CYS A 16 14.33 -17.18 -2.31
C CYS A 16 13.61 -16.76 -1.02
N HIS A 17 14.30 -16.03 -0.13
CA HIS A 17 13.68 -15.42 1.04
C HIS A 17 14.31 -14.06 1.35
N TRP A 18 13.60 -13.24 2.13
CA TRP A 18 14.09 -11.93 2.57
C TRP A 18 15.15 -12.09 3.67
N LEU A 19 16.40 -11.76 3.36
CA LEU A 19 17.50 -11.77 4.32
C LEU A 19 17.55 -10.49 5.17
N VAL A 20 17.35 -9.32 4.54
CA VAL A 20 17.39 -7.99 5.17
C VAL A 20 16.40 -7.06 4.48
N VAL A 21 15.62 -6.31 5.26
CA VAL A 21 14.72 -5.24 4.79
C VAL A 21 15.12 -3.95 5.50
N ASN A 22 15.56 -2.94 4.75
CA ASN A 22 15.98 -1.63 5.30
C ASN A 22 17.08 -1.70 6.40
N GLY A 23 17.97 -2.69 6.32
CA GLY A 23 19.06 -2.88 7.29
C GLY A 23 18.72 -3.80 8.45
N ASP A 24 17.45 -4.13 8.65
CA ASP A 24 17.00 -5.06 9.69
C ASP A 24 16.72 -6.45 9.09
N GLN A 25 17.20 -7.50 9.76
CA GLN A 25 16.92 -8.89 9.36
C GLN A 25 15.54 -9.31 9.89
N PRO A 26 14.56 -9.65 9.02
CA PRO A 26 13.25 -10.07 9.47
C PRO A 26 13.34 -11.41 10.20
N SER A 27 12.60 -11.59 11.29
CA SER A 27 12.57 -12.82 12.08
C SER A 27 11.78 -13.92 11.38
N THR A 28 12.27 -14.39 10.24
CA THR A 28 11.73 -15.56 9.53
C THR A 28 12.46 -16.82 9.98
N LEU A 29 11.84 -17.99 9.84
CA LEU A 29 12.46 -19.29 10.16
C LEU A 29 13.74 -19.57 9.35
N LEU A 30 13.90 -18.90 8.22
CA LEU A 30 15.04 -19.00 7.32
C LEU A 30 16.19 -18.06 7.71
N ASN A 31 15.93 -17.08 8.58
CA ASN A 31 16.93 -16.13 9.04
C ASN A 31 17.47 -16.54 10.43
N PRO A 32 18.79 -16.50 10.65
CA PRO A 32 19.36 -16.73 11.97
C PRO A 32 18.83 -15.70 12.96
N HIS A 33 18.47 -16.16 14.17
CA HIS A 33 18.10 -15.26 15.25
C HIS A 33 19.40 -14.66 15.80
N ILE A 34 19.81 -13.49 15.32
CA ILE A 34 20.94 -12.75 15.87
C ILE A 34 20.44 -12.09 17.16
N PRO A 35 20.93 -12.45 18.35
CA PRO A 35 20.58 -11.75 19.57
C PRO A 35 21.09 -10.30 19.43
N LEU A 36 20.15 -9.36 19.38
CA LEU A 36 20.45 -7.93 19.55
C LEU A 36 20.76 -7.68 21.02
N GLU A 37 21.94 -8.15 21.47
CA GLU A 37 22.68 -7.70 22.66
C GLU A 37 23.81 -8.71 22.89
N GLY A 38 25.06 -8.23 22.76
CA GLY A 38 26.15 -8.85 23.49
C GLY A 38 25.87 -8.74 24.99
N PRO A 39 26.35 -9.66 25.83
CA PRO A 39 26.03 -9.66 27.24
C PRO A 39 26.51 -8.36 27.89
N ASP A 40 25.58 -7.51 28.33
CA ASP A 40 25.86 -6.37 29.19
C ASP A 40 26.46 -6.91 30.51
N PRO A 41 27.73 -6.64 30.84
CA PRO A 41 28.30 -7.08 32.10
C PRO A 41 27.98 -6.03 33.16
N LYS A 42 26.70 -5.82 33.49
CA LYS A 42 26.26 -4.92 34.58
C LYS A 42 24.76 -5.03 34.89
N SER A 43 24.28 -6.22 35.20
CA SER A 43 23.05 -6.37 35.97
C SER A 43 23.30 -7.40 37.07
N GLY A 44 23.48 -6.90 38.29
CA GLY A 44 23.51 -7.71 39.50
C GLY A 44 22.20 -8.48 39.70
N PRO A 45 22.19 -9.48 40.60
CA PRO A 45 21.09 -10.44 40.71
C PRO A 45 19.79 -9.77 41.12
N ALA A 46 18.76 -9.96 40.29
CA ALA A 46 17.40 -9.49 40.52
C ALA A 46 16.78 -10.19 41.74
N ALA A 47 16.22 -9.40 42.65
CA ALA A 47 15.25 -9.86 43.64
C ALA A 47 13.87 -10.04 42.95
N PRO A 48 13.00 -10.94 43.46
CA PRO A 48 11.73 -11.26 42.80
C PRO A 48 10.63 -10.26 43.17
N ASP A 49 10.00 -9.64 42.17
CA ASP A 49 8.80 -8.83 42.35
C ASP A 49 7.51 -9.66 42.14
N PRO A 50 6.42 -9.35 42.88
CA PRO A 50 5.16 -10.08 42.81
C PRO A 50 4.23 -9.58 41.69
N VAL A 51 3.32 -10.47 41.31
CA VAL A 51 2.28 -10.36 40.28
C VAL A 51 1.21 -9.30 40.61
N THR A 52 0.92 -8.43 39.63
CA THR A 52 -0.38 -7.77 39.33
C THR A 52 -0.12 -6.88 38.09
N GLY A 53 -0.88 -6.81 37.01
CA GLY A 53 -2.28 -7.12 36.71
C GLY A 53 -2.84 -5.97 35.86
N SER A 54 -2.91 -6.16 34.54
CA SER A 54 -3.89 -5.54 33.61
C SER A 54 -3.82 -4.07 33.13
N THR A 55 -2.71 -3.33 33.22
CA THR A 55 -2.56 -1.99 32.55
C THR A 55 -1.43 -1.92 31.51
N ASP A 56 -0.79 -3.05 31.26
CA ASP A 56 0.54 -3.12 30.65
C ASP A 56 0.51 -3.01 29.11
N GLN A 57 -0.57 -3.41 28.44
CA GLN A 57 -0.61 -3.41 26.96
C GLN A 57 -0.72 -2.00 26.35
N GLN A 58 -1.41 -1.08 27.01
CA GLN A 58 -1.61 0.27 26.49
C GLN A 58 -0.39 1.16 26.75
N GLN A 59 0.26 0.99 27.91
CA GLN A 59 1.54 1.63 28.20
C GLN A 59 2.69 1.06 27.34
N ARG A 60 2.71 -0.24 27.02
CA ARG A 60 3.70 -0.83 26.11
C ARG A 60 3.55 -0.34 24.67
N LYS A 61 2.32 -0.11 24.18
CA LYS A 61 2.10 0.49 22.85
C LYS A 61 2.60 1.94 22.79
N LEU A 62 2.23 2.76 23.77
CA LEU A 62 2.69 4.15 23.87
C LEU A 62 4.22 4.24 24.03
N GLN A 63 4.82 3.39 24.87
CA GLN A 63 6.28 3.32 25.01
C GLN A 63 6.97 2.76 23.77
N HIS A 64 6.31 1.92 22.97
CA HIS A 64 6.83 1.42 21.70
C HIS A 64 6.80 2.51 20.63
N GLU A 65 5.69 3.23 20.46
CA GLU A 65 5.56 4.38 19.56
C GLU A 65 6.57 5.47 19.91
N ASP A 66 6.75 5.75 21.21
CA ASP A 66 7.63 6.79 21.70
C ASP A 66 9.12 6.36 21.65
N ARG A 67 9.43 5.05 21.76
CA ARG A 67 10.78 4.49 21.47
C ARG A 67 11.07 4.45 19.97
N VAL A 68 10.08 4.18 19.13
CA VAL A 68 10.20 4.24 17.66
C VAL A 68 10.44 5.70 17.25
N GLN A 69 9.63 6.65 17.72
CA GLN A 69 9.83 8.09 17.48
C GLN A 69 11.17 8.63 18.03
N ARG A 70 11.67 8.11 19.17
CA ARG A 70 13.00 8.48 19.67
C ARG A 70 14.15 7.84 18.90
N LYS A 71 14.03 6.59 18.44
CA LYS A 71 15.00 5.99 17.48
C LYS A 71 15.00 6.76 16.15
N MET A 72 13.83 7.21 15.70
CA MET A 72 13.62 7.96 14.45
C MET A 72 14.34 9.32 14.41
N ARG A 73 14.46 10.02 15.55
CA ARG A 73 15.19 11.31 15.60
C ARG A 73 16.70 11.18 15.43
N HIS A 74 17.26 9.99 15.68
CA HIS A 74 18.71 9.77 15.62
C HIS A 74 19.18 9.23 14.25
N THR A 75 18.26 8.89 13.35
CA THR A 75 18.58 8.33 12.01
C THR A 75 18.49 9.37 10.89
N LEU A 76 17.73 10.46 11.09
CA LEU A 76 17.54 11.51 10.09
C LEU A 76 18.50 12.69 10.33
N SER A 77 19.14 13.18 9.27
CA SER A 77 19.92 14.41 9.30
C SER A 77 19.03 15.62 9.58
N GLN A 78 19.59 16.68 10.17
CA GLN A 78 18.90 17.95 10.39
C GLN A 78 18.33 18.51 9.08
N GLU A 79 19.07 18.40 7.97
CA GLU A 79 18.62 18.87 6.66
C GLU A 79 17.44 18.06 6.13
N GLN A 80 17.43 16.74 6.36
CA GLN A 80 16.33 15.86 5.96
C GLN A 80 15.05 16.17 6.73
N MET A 81 15.17 16.43 8.03
CA MET A 81 14.05 16.83 8.88
C MET A 81 13.50 18.20 8.49
N GLU A 82 14.38 19.16 8.19
CA GLU A 82 14.00 20.48 7.70
C GLU A 82 13.25 20.39 6.37
N TYR A 83 13.74 19.54 5.44
CA TYR A 83 13.08 19.26 4.17
C TYR A 83 11.69 18.64 4.39
N TYR A 84 11.60 17.60 5.22
CA TYR A 84 10.33 16.95 5.56
C TYR A 84 9.32 17.93 6.13
N ARG A 85 9.74 18.78 7.07
CA ARG A 85 8.86 19.79 7.68
C ARG A 85 8.33 20.77 6.63
N LYS A 86 9.21 21.33 5.80
CA LYS A 86 8.81 22.27 4.73
C LYS A 86 7.88 21.61 3.72
N LEU A 87 8.16 20.37 3.35
CA LEU A 87 7.34 19.61 2.42
C LEU A 87 5.93 19.35 2.97
N THR A 88 5.84 18.78 4.16
CA THR A 88 4.55 18.43 4.79
C THR A 88 3.70 19.67 5.07
N ASP A 89 4.33 20.76 5.52
CA ASP A 89 3.66 22.05 5.71
C ASP A 89 3.09 22.61 4.40
N THR A 90 3.88 22.54 3.31
CA THR A 90 3.44 23.01 2.00
C THR A 90 2.28 22.17 1.43
N ILE A 91 2.21 20.88 1.76
CA ILE A 91 1.16 19.97 1.26
C ILE A 91 -0.16 20.14 2.03
N ARG A 92 -0.08 20.40 3.34
CA ARG A 92 -1.24 20.65 4.21
C ARG A 92 -1.97 21.94 3.89
N HIS A 93 -1.30 22.89 3.26
CA HIS A 93 -1.89 24.17 2.92
C HIS A 93 -2.27 24.24 1.43
N PRO A 94 -3.43 24.82 1.09
CA PRO A 94 -3.77 25.10 -0.29
C PRO A 94 -2.68 25.98 -0.92
N MET A 95 -2.06 25.48 -1.99
CA MET A 95 -0.98 26.23 -2.63
C MET A 95 -1.56 27.43 -3.40
N PRO A 96 -1.06 28.65 -3.15
CA PRO A 96 -1.60 29.85 -3.79
C PRO A 96 -1.28 29.93 -5.28
N ASP A 97 -0.20 29.27 -5.73
CA ASP A 97 0.28 29.33 -7.10
C ASP A 97 0.60 27.93 -7.71
N PRO A 98 0.14 27.64 -8.95
CA PRO A 98 0.41 26.37 -9.62
C PRO A 98 1.90 26.05 -9.79
N HIS A 99 2.73 27.09 -9.88
CA HIS A 99 4.19 26.94 -9.98
C HIS A 99 4.82 26.44 -8.67
N SER A 100 4.34 26.88 -7.50
CA SER A 100 4.75 26.29 -6.21
C SER A 100 4.47 24.80 -6.17
N ARG A 101 3.27 24.40 -6.61
CA ARG A 101 2.89 22.99 -6.69
C ARG A 101 3.82 22.21 -7.59
N ALA A 102 4.07 22.68 -8.81
CA ALA A 102 5.00 22.02 -9.72
C ALA A 102 6.42 21.91 -9.15
N ARG A 103 6.95 22.95 -8.48
CA ARG A 103 8.28 22.92 -7.87
C ARG A 103 8.42 21.84 -6.81
N VAL A 104 7.42 21.71 -5.94
CA VAL A 104 7.41 20.70 -4.87
C VAL A 104 7.39 19.29 -5.45
N LEU A 105 6.52 19.05 -6.44
CA LEU A 105 6.41 17.75 -7.10
C LEU A 105 7.68 17.37 -7.85
N VAL A 106 8.29 18.31 -8.58
CA VAL A 106 9.56 18.07 -9.29
C VAL A 106 10.70 17.83 -8.31
N SER A 107 10.72 18.53 -7.16
CA SER A 107 11.70 18.29 -6.09
C SER A 107 11.63 16.84 -5.60
N LEU A 108 10.41 16.34 -5.31
CA LEU A 108 10.19 14.96 -4.90
C LEU A 108 10.58 13.94 -5.97
N GLN A 109 10.26 14.20 -7.24
CA GLN A 109 10.62 13.31 -8.35
C GLN A 109 12.13 13.19 -8.57
N LYS A 110 12.86 14.29 -8.38
CA LYS A 110 14.31 14.38 -8.66
C LYS A 110 15.20 14.09 -7.45
N LEU A 111 14.63 13.96 -6.25
CA LEU A 111 15.41 13.74 -5.04
C LEU A 111 16.22 12.44 -5.14
N GLN A 112 17.48 12.50 -4.74
CA GLN A 112 18.40 11.36 -4.79
C GLN A 112 18.10 10.32 -3.68
N LYS A 113 18.45 9.06 -3.97
CA LYS A 113 18.17 7.88 -3.12
C LYS A 113 18.64 8.01 -1.67
N HIS A 114 19.81 8.60 -1.44
CA HIS A 114 20.40 8.73 -0.10
C HIS A 114 19.64 9.74 0.80
N CYS A 115 18.94 10.70 0.21
CA CYS A 115 18.08 11.61 0.94
C CYS A 115 16.71 11.00 1.17
N LEU A 116 16.10 10.42 0.13
CA LEU A 116 14.70 10.02 0.19
C LEU A 116 14.48 8.65 0.85
N GLY A 117 15.47 7.75 0.82
CA GLY A 117 15.35 6.40 1.41
C GLY A 117 14.95 6.42 2.90
N PRO A 118 15.69 7.13 3.77
CA PRO A 118 15.31 7.27 5.18
C PRO A 118 13.98 8.00 5.38
N LEU A 119 13.62 8.92 4.48
CA LEU A 119 12.40 9.72 4.55
C LEU A 119 11.14 8.98 4.08
N ALA A 120 11.28 7.97 3.23
CA ALA A 120 10.18 7.22 2.64
C ALA A 120 9.14 6.68 3.64
N PRO A 121 9.51 5.97 4.74
CA PRO A 121 8.51 5.47 5.69
C PRO A 121 7.71 6.59 6.35
N TYR A 122 8.32 7.76 6.57
CA TYR A 122 7.64 8.93 7.16
C TYR A 122 6.67 9.57 6.18
N LEU A 123 7.06 9.68 4.90
CA LEU A 123 6.19 10.21 3.85
C LEU A 123 4.98 9.32 3.59
N VAL A 124 5.18 7.99 3.64
CA VAL A 124 4.09 7.01 3.54
C VAL A 124 3.14 7.13 4.72
N GLN A 125 3.68 7.22 5.94
CA GLN A 125 2.87 7.39 7.14
C GLN A 125 2.09 8.70 7.11
N PHE A 126 2.75 9.80 6.74
CA PHE A 126 2.12 11.11 6.54
C PHE A 126 0.99 11.02 5.50
N PHE A 127 1.22 10.39 4.35
CA PHE A 127 0.16 10.20 3.35
C PHE A 127 -1.05 9.44 3.92
N TYR A 128 -0.80 8.34 4.63
CA TYR A 128 -1.86 7.54 5.22
C TYR A 128 -2.70 8.32 6.24
N GLU A 129 -2.04 8.99 7.20
CA GLU A 129 -2.70 9.74 8.26
C GLU A 129 -3.49 10.95 7.72
N GLU A 130 -2.87 11.72 6.82
CA GLU A 130 -3.47 12.96 6.31
C GLU A 130 -4.66 12.67 5.40
N VAL A 131 -4.61 11.62 4.56
CA VAL A 131 -5.78 11.24 3.75
C VAL A 131 -6.97 10.90 4.63
N LEU A 132 -6.76 10.15 5.72
CA LEU A 132 -7.85 9.74 6.62
C LEU A 132 -8.36 10.90 7.49
N PHE A 133 -7.48 11.84 7.86
CA PHE A 133 -7.85 12.99 8.68
C PHE A 133 -8.54 14.10 7.86
N HIS A 134 -8.11 14.30 6.61
CA HIS A 134 -8.57 15.38 5.73
C HIS A 134 -9.51 14.89 4.61
N LEU A 135 -10.37 13.90 4.88
CA LEU A 135 -11.30 13.34 3.88
C LEU A 135 -12.28 14.37 3.29
N GLN A 136 -12.52 15.51 3.93
CA GLN A 136 -13.44 16.55 3.43
C GLN A 136 -12.73 17.76 2.81
N ASP A 137 -11.38 17.74 2.78
CA ASP A 137 -10.56 18.84 2.26
C ASP A 137 -9.97 18.47 0.90
N LEU A 138 -10.73 18.79 -0.15
CA LEU A 138 -10.39 18.43 -1.52
C LEU A 138 -9.03 18.98 -2.01
N PRO A 139 -8.64 20.25 -1.76
CA PRO A 139 -7.33 20.72 -2.21
C PRO A 139 -6.16 20.01 -1.51
N VAL A 140 -6.30 19.66 -0.23
CA VAL A 140 -5.27 18.87 0.48
C VAL A 140 -5.19 17.45 -0.10
N LEU A 141 -6.32 16.79 -0.34
CA LEU A 141 -6.35 15.47 -0.98
C LEU A 141 -5.73 15.49 -2.39
N SER A 142 -5.98 16.55 -3.19
CA SER A 142 -5.36 16.73 -4.51
C SER A 142 -3.84 16.87 -4.42
N ASN A 143 -3.34 17.58 -3.40
CA ASN A 143 -1.90 17.70 -3.14
C ASN A 143 -1.29 16.36 -2.70
N LEU A 144 -1.99 15.59 -1.85
CA LEU A 144 -1.54 14.29 -1.37
C LEU A 144 -1.46 13.26 -2.49
N VAL A 145 -2.49 13.17 -3.35
CA VAL A 145 -2.48 12.27 -4.52
C VAL A 145 -1.38 12.68 -5.50
N ALA A 146 -1.19 13.98 -5.74
CA ALA A 146 -0.09 14.45 -6.58
C ALA A 146 1.29 14.17 -5.97
N MET A 147 1.45 14.28 -4.64
CA MET A 147 2.67 13.88 -3.94
C MET A 147 2.96 12.40 -4.16
N LEU A 148 1.95 11.53 -4.02
CA LEU A 148 2.13 10.10 -4.26
C LEU A 148 2.47 9.79 -5.71
N ASP A 149 1.86 10.47 -6.68
CA ASP A 149 2.21 10.35 -8.11
C ASP A 149 3.67 10.77 -8.37
N ALA A 150 4.13 11.85 -7.73
CA ALA A 150 5.54 12.27 -7.77
C ALA A 150 6.48 11.23 -7.14
N LEU A 151 6.09 10.61 -6.03
CA LEU A 151 6.84 9.52 -5.41
C LEU A 151 6.87 8.27 -6.30
N TYR A 152 5.77 7.96 -6.99
CA TYR A 152 5.67 6.83 -7.91
C TYR A 152 6.67 6.94 -9.07
N TYR A 153 6.84 8.13 -9.66
CA TYR A 153 7.86 8.33 -10.71
C TYR A 153 9.30 8.30 -10.17
N ASN A 154 9.50 8.44 -8.86
CA ASN A 154 10.82 8.38 -8.28
C ASN A 154 11.28 6.93 -8.03
N ARG A 155 12.06 6.39 -8.98
CA ARG A 155 12.63 5.03 -8.89
C ARG A 155 13.63 4.81 -7.74
N THR A 156 13.99 5.86 -7.00
CA THR A 156 14.92 5.73 -5.88
C THR A 156 14.29 5.12 -4.64
N VAL A 157 12.96 5.21 -4.50
CA VAL A 157 12.20 4.68 -3.36
C VAL A 157 11.59 3.33 -3.73
N PRO A 158 11.90 2.25 -2.99
CA PRO A 158 11.24 0.96 -3.20
C PRO A 158 9.83 1.01 -2.60
N LEU A 159 8.86 1.55 -3.36
CA LEU A 159 7.45 1.63 -2.92
C LEU A 159 6.80 0.25 -2.71
N SER A 160 7.38 -0.82 -3.28
CA SER A 160 6.90 -2.21 -3.10
C SER A 160 6.78 -2.61 -1.63
N LEU A 161 7.66 -2.08 -0.76
CA LEU A 161 7.63 -2.34 0.69
C LEU A 161 6.46 -1.65 1.42
N TYR A 162 5.84 -0.65 0.80
CA TYR A 162 4.84 0.23 1.41
C TYR A 162 3.47 0.17 0.74
N LEU A 163 3.28 -0.74 -0.23
CA LEU A 163 2.08 -0.79 -1.06
C LEU A 163 0.80 -0.87 -0.25
N HIS A 164 0.74 -1.71 0.78
CA HIS A 164 -0.49 -1.84 1.57
C HIS A 164 -0.91 -0.49 2.19
N ASN A 165 0.03 0.20 2.82
CA ASN A 165 -0.21 1.49 3.48
C ASN A 165 -0.48 2.63 2.50
N LEU A 166 -0.12 2.50 1.22
CA LEU A 166 -0.39 3.50 0.18
C LEU A 166 -1.71 3.22 -0.55
N MET A 167 -1.99 1.95 -0.83
CA MET A 167 -3.12 1.54 -1.66
C MET A 167 -4.45 1.67 -0.92
N GLU A 168 -4.50 1.44 0.39
CA GLU A 168 -5.71 1.60 1.19
C GLU A 168 -6.24 3.05 1.27
N PRO A 169 -5.42 4.05 1.66
CA PRO A 169 -5.86 5.44 1.61
C PRO A 169 -6.14 5.91 0.18
N LEU A 170 -5.36 5.46 -0.82
CA LEU A 170 -5.64 5.80 -2.22
C LEU A 170 -6.98 5.23 -2.70
N LEU A 171 -7.31 4.00 -2.32
CA LEU A 171 -8.62 3.39 -2.58
C LEU A 171 -9.74 4.17 -1.89
N THR A 172 -9.49 4.68 -0.69
CA THR A 172 -10.43 5.57 0.02
C THR A 172 -10.68 6.86 -0.76
N CYS A 173 -9.66 7.46 -1.37
CA CYS A 173 -9.82 8.61 -2.26
C CYS A 173 -10.63 8.29 -3.53
N VAL A 174 -10.62 7.03 -4.00
CA VAL A 174 -11.39 6.60 -5.18
C VAL A 174 -12.85 6.32 -4.81
N THR A 175 -13.08 5.49 -3.80
CA THR A 175 -14.41 4.96 -3.46
C THR A 175 -15.11 5.67 -2.31
N GLY A 176 -14.49 6.70 -1.72
CA GLY A 176 -15.01 7.45 -0.58
C GLY A 176 -16.35 8.13 -0.87
N GLU A 177 -17.30 7.96 0.04
CA GLU A 177 -18.66 8.51 -0.09
C GLU A 177 -18.71 10.03 0.05
N ARG A 178 -17.88 10.60 0.94
CA ARG A 178 -17.85 12.03 1.25
C ARG A 178 -16.41 12.53 1.22
N LEU A 179 -15.98 13.00 0.05
CA LEU A 179 -14.62 13.52 -0.20
C LEU A 179 -14.55 15.07 -0.17
N CYS A 180 -15.70 15.73 -0.07
CA CYS A 180 -15.81 17.18 -0.10
C CYS A 180 -16.68 17.67 1.05
N ALA A 181 -16.44 18.91 1.46
CA ALA A 181 -17.28 19.60 2.44
C ALA A 181 -18.59 20.10 1.80
N SER A 182 -18.54 20.47 0.52
CA SER A 182 -19.70 20.92 -0.26
C SER A 182 -19.91 20.08 -1.53
N PRO A 183 -21.18 19.81 -1.94
CA PRO A 183 -21.47 18.99 -3.11
C PRO A 183 -21.08 19.65 -4.45
N ASP A 184 -20.82 20.97 -4.45
CA ASP A 184 -20.47 21.75 -5.63
C ASP A 184 -18.97 21.66 -5.98
N GLU A 185 -18.15 21.10 -5.09
CA GLU A 185 -16.73 20.88 -5.34
C GLU A 185 -16.48 19.77 -6.36
N ASP A 186 -15.53 20.01 -7.27
CA ASP A 186 -15.13 19.07 -8.32
C ASP A 186 -14.26 17.93 -7.78
N HIS A 187 -14.90 17.02 -7.05
CA HIS A 187 -14.28 15.82 -6.51
C HIS A 187 -14.08 14.71 -7.57
N TRP A 188 -14.60 14.90 -8.79
CA TRP A 188 -14.48 13.94 -9.89
C TRP A 188 -13.06 13.88 -10.42
N THR A 189 -12.42 15.04 -10.60
CA THR A 189 -11.02 15.11 -11.08
C THR A 189 -10.03 14.46 -10.10
N LEU A 190 -10.27 14.60 -8.79
CA LEU A 190 -9.50 13.88 -7.78
C LEU A 190 -9.65 12.37 -7.92
N ARG A 191 -10.88 11.88 -8.08
CA ARG A 191 -11.16 10.45 -8.26
C ARG A 191 -10.52 9.90 -9.51
N ASP A 192 -10.58 10.61 -10.63
CA ASP A 192 -9.93 10.20 -11.87
C ASP A 192 -8.41 10.11 -11.72
N HIS A 193 -7.79 11.10 -11.07
CA HIS A 193 -6.35 11.08 -10.81
C HIS A 193 -5.95 9.93 -9.88
N ALA A 194 -6.69 9.75 -8.78
CA ALA A 194 -6.46 8.67 -7.82
C ALA A 194 -6.66 7.28 -8.45
N ALA A 195 -7.70 7.10 -9.25
CA ALA A 195 -8.01 5.84 -9.94
C ALA A 195 -6.92 5.48 -10.97
N SER A 196 -6.47 6.46 -11.76
CA SER A 196 -5.35 6.28 -12.69
C SER A 196 -4.06 5.91 -11.95
N LEU A 197 -3.75 6.59 -10.84
CA LEU A 197 -2.57 6.28 -10.03
C LEU A 197 -2.65 4.88 -9.40
N LEU A 198 -3.82 4.51 -8.85
CA LEU A 198 -4.09 3.20 -8.27
C LEU A 198 -3.87 2.09 -9.30
N ALA A 199 -4.38 2.26 -10.52
CA ALA A 199 -4.19 1.31 -11.61
C ALA A 199 -2.71 1.17 -12.01
N LYS A 200 -1.99 2.28 -12.16
CA LYS A 200 -0.54 2.27 -12.47
C LYS A 200 0.24 1.50 -11.40
N MET A 201 -0.01 1.78 -10.12
CA MET A 201 0.64 1.09 -9.01
C MET A 201 0.29 -0.41 -8.99
N CYS A 202 -0.99 -0.77 -9.16
CA CYS A 202 -1.42 -2.17 -9.24
C CYS A 202 -0.67 -2.95 -10.33
N LEU A 203 -0.60 -2.40 -11.54
CA LEU A 203 0.01 -3.06 -12.70
C LEU A 203 1.54 -3.12 -12.57
N GLN A 204 2.16 -2.06 -12.06
CA GLN A 204 3.61 -2.00 -11.89
C GLN A 204 4.14 -2.96 -10.83
N TYR A 205 3.35 -3.24 -9.78
CA TYR A 205 3.74 -4.05 -8.63
C TYR A 205 2.97 -5.38 -8.52
N ALA A 206 2.28 -5.81 -9.58
CA ALA A 206 1.54 -7.06 -9.60
C ALA A 206 2.44 -8.28 -9.36
N ASP A 207 3.65 -8.27 -9.94
CA ASP A 207 4.63 -9.34 -9.83
C ASP A 207 5.35 -9.35 -8.46
N ASP A 208 5.55 -8.17 -7.86
CA ASP A 208 6.23 -8.01 -6.58
C ASP A 208 5.38 -8.45 -5.38
N CYS A 209 4.04 -8.40 -5.52
CA CYS A 209 3.09 -8.70 -4.46
C CYS A 209 2.00 -9.64 -4.96
N GLU A 210 2.18 -10.93 -4.69
CA GLU A 210 1.22 -11.97 -5.05
C GLU A 210 -0.20 -11.63 -4.55
N GLY A 211 -1.16 -11.63 -5.48
CA GLY A 211 -2.57 -11.38 -5.18
C GLY A 211 -2.93 -9.93 -4.88
N LEU A 212 -2.03 -8.95 -5.07
CA LEU A 212 -2.34 -7.53 -4.98
C LEU A 212 -3.48 -7.15 -5.93
N LEU A 213 -3.30 -7.47 -7.22
CA LEU A 213 -4.28 -7.18 -8.27
C LEU A 213 -5.63 -7.81 -7.94
N THR A 214 -5.62 -9.06 -7.52
CA THR A 214 -6.81 -9.83 -7.14
C THR A 214 -7.53 -9.22 -5.95
N ARG A 215 -6.79 -8.70 -4.96
CA ARG A 215 -7.36 -8.00 -3.80
C ARG A 215 -7.99 -6.68 -4.23
N MET A 216 -7.31 -5.91 -5.08
CA MET A 216 -7.78 -4.60 -5.54
C MET A 216 -9.04 -4.71 -6.41
N VAL A 217 -9.03 -5.58 -7.42
CA VAL A 217 -10.20 -5.84 -8.27
C VAL A 217 -11.40 -6.30 -7.44
N ARG A 218 -11.17 -7.18 -6.47
CA ARG A 218 -12.25 -7.65 -5.56
C ARG A 218 -12.85 -6.52 -4.75
N THR A 219 -12.02 -5.63 -4.20
CA THR A 219 -12.54 -4.53 -3.39
C THR A 219 -13.29 -3.52 -4.26
N LEU A 220 -12.77 -3.20 -5.45
CA LEU A 220 -13.46 -2.32 -6.41
C LEU A 220 -14.81 -2.91 -6.86
N LEU A 221 -14.86 -4.21 -7.18
CA LEU A 221 -16.12 -4.89 -7.51
C LEU A 221 -17.10 -4.90 -6.34
N ARG A 222 -16.61 -5.05 -5.11
CA ARG A 222 -17.47 -4.95 -3.92
C ARG A 222 -18.04 -3.53 -3.76
N SER A 223 -17.23 -2.50 -3.98
CA SER A 223 -17.69 -1.10 -3.95
C SER A 223 -18.65 -0.79 -5.10
N LEU A 224 -18.51 -1.47 -6.24
CA LEU A 224 -19.38 -1.30 -7.40
C LEU A 224 -20.74 -2.01 -7.24
N LEU A 225 -20.76 -3.21 -6.66
CA LEU A 225 -21.94 -4.07 -6.58
C LEU A 225 -22.59 -4.09 -5.19
N GLY A 226 -22.03 -3.35 -4.23
CA GLY A 226 -22.51 -3.31 -2.86
C GLY A 226 -23.85 -2.60 -2.75
N PRO A 227 -24.86 -3.20 -2.09
CA PRO A 227 -26.13 -2.51 -1.85
C PRO A 227 -25.90 -1.34 -0.90
N GLY A 228 -26.07 -0.11 -1.38
CA GLY A 228 -25.94 1.13 -0.59
C GLY A 228 -24.76 2.04 -0.94
N GLY A 229 -23.99 1.75 -1.99
CA GLY A 229 -22.96 2.67 -2.46
C GLY A 229 -23.54 3.98 -3.00
N SER A 230 -22.91 5.11 -2.64
CA SER A 230 -23.22 6.40 -3.28
C SER A 230 -22.90 6.37 -4.79
N LEU A 231 -23.58 7.17 -5.61
CA LEU A 231 -23.24 7.31 -7.05
C LEU A 231 -21.75 7.66 -7.25
N SER A 232 -21.26 8.48 -6.33
CA SER A 232 -19.88 8.86 -6.12
C SER A 232 -18.92 7.65 -6.01
N THR A 233 -19.27 6.67 -5.17
CA THR A 233 -18.53 5.42 -4.96
C THR A 233 -18.55 4.54 -6.21
N HIS A 234 -19.72 4.39 -6.84
CA HIS A 234 -19.85 3.62 -8.07
C HIS A 234 -19.02 4.22 -9.20
N TYR A 235 -19.05 5.54 -9.38
CA TYR A 235 -18.22 6.24 -10.37
C TYR A 235 -16.74 5.93 -10.17
N GLY A 236 -16.22 6.13 -8.96
CA GLY A 236 -14.80 5.86 -8.67
C GLY A 236 -14.41 4.41 -8.93
N ALA A 237 -15.28 3.46 -8.54
CA ALA A 237 -15.05 2.03 -8.80
C ALA A 237 -15.01 1.71 -10.30
N ILE A 238 -15.91 2.30 -11.10
CA ILE A 238 -15.93 2.13 -12.56
C ILE A 238 -14.65 2.68 -13.19
N VAL A 239 -14.27 3.91 -12.84
CA VAL A 239 -13.07 4.56 -13.42
C VAL A 239 -11.79 3.80 -13.05
N ALA A 240 -11.68 3.29 -11.82
CA ALA A 240 -10.55 2.49 -11.41
C ALA A 240 -10.49 1.13 -12.13
N LEU A 241 -11.63 0.45 -12.28
CA LEU A 241 -11.71 -0.80 -13.03
C LEU A 241 -11.40 -0.60 -14.51
N SER A 242 -11.88 0.48 -15.13
CA SER A 242 -11.56 0.80 -16.53
C SER A 242 -10.08 1.12 -16.69
N SER A 243 -9.46 1.78 -15.71
CA SER A 243 -8.03 2.13 -15.74
C SER A 243 -7.10 0.92 -15.55
N LEU A 244 -7.54 -0.11 -14.82
CA LEU A 244 -6.83 -1.38 -14.68
C LEU A 244 -6.78 -2.19 -15.99
N GLY A 245 -7.79 -2.01 -16.84
CA GLY A 245 -7.90 -2.68 -18.12
C GLY A 245 -8.46 -4.12 -18.04
N PRO A 246 -8.82 -4.70 -19.20
CA PRO A 246 -9.54 -5.97 -19.26
C PRO A 246 -8.69 -7.17 -18.83
N GLN A 247 -7.37 -7.11 -18.99
CA GLN A 247 -6.46 -8.21 -18.65
C GLN A 247 -6.42 -8.46 -17.14
N ALA A 248 -6.34 -7.39 -16.33
CA ALA A 248 -6.35 -7.48 -14.88
C ALA A 248 -7.64 -8.08 -14.33
N ILE A 249 -8.77 -7.71 -14.95
CA ILE A 249 -10.08 -8.23 -14.58
C ILE A 249 -10.17 -9.71 -14.99
N HIS A 250 -9.74 -10.06 -16.19
CA HIS A 250 -9.73 -11.45 -16.67
C HIS A 250 -8.89 -12.36 -15.76
N GLU A 251 -7.70 -11.90 -15.35
CA GLU A 251 -6.83 -12.66 -14.44
C GLU A 251 -7.49 -12.92 -13.08
N PHE A 252 -8.17 -11.91 -12.51
CA PHE A 252 -8.96 -12.09 -11.29
C PHE A 252 -10.01 -13.19 -11.44
N PHE A 253 -10.72 -13.24 -12.58
CA PHE A 253 -11.74 -14.25 -12.83
C PHE A 253 -11.15 -15.63 -13.08
N LEU A 254 -10.02 -15.74 -13.79
CA LEU A 254 -9.31 -17.02 -13.96
C LEU A 254 -8.86 -17.61 -12.62
N GLN A 255 -8.39 -16.77 -11.69
CA GLN A 255 -8.03 -17.22 -10.34
C GLN A 255 -9.25 -17.70 -9.54
N LYS A 256 -10.43 -17.12 -9.77
CA LYS A 256 -11.68 -17.50 -9.08
C LYS A 256 -12.37 -18.71 -9.69
N HIS A 257 -12.29 -18.85 -11.01
CA HIS A 257 -12.81 -19.97 -11.79
C HIS A 257 -11.66 -20.60 -12.58
N PRO A 258 -10.83 -21.44 -11.94
CA PRO A 258 -9.79 -22.16 -12.66
C PRO A 258 -10.46 -22.97 -13.77
N PRO A 259 -9.87 -23.03 -14.98
CA PRO A 259 -10.43 -23.84 -16.06
C PRO A 259 -10.48 -25.29 -15.56
N SER A 260 -11.68 -25.75 -15.22
CA SER A 260 -11.90 -27.17 -14.99
C SER A 260 -11.47 -27.90 -16.27
N ALA A 261 -10.74 -29.00 -16.10
CA ALA A 261 -10.01 -29.75 -17.12
C ALA A 261 -10.87 -30.36 -18.26
N GLN A 262 -12.07 -29.83 -18.50
CA GLN A 262 -12.97 -30.19 -19.58
C GLN A 262 -13.60 -28.92 -20.16
N THR A 263 -12.80 -28.09 -20.82
CA THR A 263 -13.34 -27.10 -21.77
C THR A 263 -12.77 -27.42 -23.15
N PRO A 264 -13.60 -27.81 -24.13
CA PRO A 264 -13.14 -28.13 -25.47
C PRO A 264 -12.70 -26.84 -26.15
N ALA A 265 -11.41 -26.72 -26.50
CA ALA A 265 -10.73 -25.85 -27.48
C ALA A 265 -11.22 -24.38 -27.74
N GLY A 266 -12.12 -23.82 -26.94
CA GLY A 266 -12.70 -22.47 -27.06
C GLY A 266 -12.96 -21.79 -25.70
N GLY A 267 -12.21 -22.21 -24.66
CA GLY A 267 -12.49 -21.89 -23.26
C GLY A 267 -12.43 -20.42 -22.84
N THR A 268 -11.70 -19.57 -23.56
CA THR A 268 -11.59 -18.14 -23.24
C THR A 268 -12.84 -17.34 -23.63
N GLU A 269 -13.53 -17.69 -24.72
CA GLU A 269 -14.77 -17.02 -25.12
C GLU A 269 -15.92 -17.31 -24.15
N CYS A 270 -15.99 -18.52 -23.59
CA CYS A 270 -17.04 -18.90 -22.63
C CYS A 270 -16.93 -18.12 -21.31
N VAL A 271 -15.71 -17.85 -20.84
CA VAL A 271 -15.47 -17.04 -19.63
C VAL A 271 -15.81 -15.56 -19.87
N LEU A 272 -15.51 -15.03 -21.06
CA LEU A 272 -15.85 -13.65 -21.43
C LEU A 272 -17.36 -13.43 -21.62
N VAL A 273 -18.07 -14.40 -22.20
CA VAL A 273 -19.53 -14.37 -22.35
C VAL A 273 -20.22 -14.45 -20.99
N THR A 274 -19.78 -15.34 -20.10
CA THR A 274 -20.31 -15.41 -18.74
C THR A 274 -19.96 -14.16 -17.92
N TYR A 275 -18.79 -13.56 -18.12
CA TYR A 275 -18.38 -12.30 -17.51
C TYR A 275 -19.25 -11.11 -17.93
N THR A 276 -19.47 -10.93 -19.23
CA THR A 276 -20.34 -9.85 -19.74
C THR A 276 -21.78 -10.05 -19.32
N GLN A 277 -22.28 -11.28 -19.28
CA GLN A 277 -23.62 -11.59 -18.77
C GLN A 277 -23.73 -11.36 -17.25
N TRP A 278 -22.70 -11.71 -16.47
CA TRP A 278 -22.68 -11.47 -15.03
C TRP A 278 -22.60 -9.98 -14.70
N LEU A 279 -21.72 -9.23 -15.37
CA LEU A 279 -21.65 -7.78 -15.22
C LEU A 279 -22.94 -7.09 -15.66
N PHE A 280 -23.52 -7.51 -16.80
CA PHE A 280 -24.78 -6.96 -17.28
C PHE A 280 -25.90 -7.24 -16.28
N LYS A 281 -25.99 -8.46 -15.74
CA LYS A 281 -26.97 -8.82 -14.72
C LYS A 281 -26.78 -8.01 -13.44
N ALA A 282 -25.56 -7.93 -12.94
CA ALA A 282 -25.23 -7.17 -11.73
C ALA A 282 -25.49 -5.66 -11.92
N TRP A 283 -25.22 -5.13 -13.12
CA TRP A 283 -25.53 -3.75 -13.48
C TRP A 283 -27.04 -3.49 -13.59
N THR A 284 -27.81 -4.43 -14.16
CA THR A 284 -29.28 -4.33 -14.22
C THR A 284 -29.92 -4.43 -12.84
N GLU A 285 -29.36 -5.23 -11.93
CA GLU A 285 -29.82 -5.32 -10.53
C GLU A 285 -29.47 -4.05 -9.72
N LEU A 286 -28.48 -3.27 -10.14
CA LEU A 286 -28.07 -2.02 -9.49
C LEU A 286 -28.85 -0.79 -9.98
N ILE A 287 -29.41 -0.86 -11.18
CA ILE A 287 -30.22 0.20 -11.81
C ILE A 287 -31.72 0.05 -11.50
N ALA A 288 -32.18 -1.17 -11.21
CA ALA A 288 -33.57 -1.49 -10.85
C ALA A 288 -33.89 -1.15 -9.38
#